data_AF-A0A2M7WZ90-F1
#
_entry.id   AF-A0A2M7WZ90-F1
#
_cell.length_a   1.000
_cell.length_b   1.000
_cell.length_c   1.000
_cell.angle_alpha   90.00
_cell.angle_beta   90.00
_cell.angle_gamma   90.00
#
_symmetry.space_group_name_H-M   'P 1'
#
loop_
_entity.id
_entity.type
_entity.pdbx_description
1 polymer ?
#
loop_
_entity_poly.entity_id
_entity_poly.type
_entity_poly.pdbx_seq_one_letter_code
_entity_poly.pdbx_strand_id
1 'polypeptide(L)'
;MPAPRLILIDGSAYLFRAFHALPPLSNADGEPTGALFGVVNMLRAHIAQRPEYLAFVLDFGGKNFRHELFPAYKAQRPPMPEELRAQIEPMLAIVSALGLPVLRVPGVEADDVIGTLAERAAAAGIDVTISSGDKDFAQLVGPRVKLVNTMTNQTLDEAGVLARFGVRPEQITDYLALMGDKVDNIPGVEKCGEKTAAKWLAEYGSLDQVMAHADRFSGKIGEHLRAALPQLPLSKDLATIRRTLELTVAPQELRQQPVDVASLRKLYTRYGFRAALRDLDAAATPALAPTESVTAASPAPTPAPVAAPSSDLFGDPIFQGKGHYQTVLTKAALAEWIDQLRAAEVFAFDTETTALDPHQAELVGLSFACREGEAAYIPLAHRAPGTPPQLDRDETLTALKPLLEDATRPKIGQHGKYDMHLLARYGVIVGGYRFDTMLES
;
A
#
# COMPACT_ATOMS: atom_id res chain seq x y z
N MET A 1 -11.93 27.44 6.12
CA MET A 1 -10.64 26.71 6.19
C MET A 1 -10.96 25.23 5.98
N PRO A 2 -10.08 24.44 5.35
CA PRO A 2 -10.26 22.99 5.32
C PRO A 2 -10.32 22.46 6.76
N ALA A 3 -11.09 21.39 6.99
CA ALA A 3 -11.15 20.75 8.30
C ALA A 3 -9.77 20.18 8.65
N PRO A 4 -9.37 20.18 9.94
CA PRO A 4 -8.13 19.54 10.35
C PRO A 4 -8.20 18.04 10.03
N ARG A 5 -7.05 17.45 9.71
CA ARG A 5 -6.91 16.06 9.31
C ARG A 5 -6.14 15.25 10.34
N LEU A 6 -6.64 14.04 10.61
CA LEU A 6 -5.99 13.02 11.42
C LEU A 6 -5.70 11.79 10.56
N ILE A 7 -4.45 11.33 10.55
CA ILE A 7 -4.08 10.04 9.96
C ILE A 7 -3.81 9.05 11.09
N LEU A 8 -4.57 7.97 11.14
CA LEU A 8 -4.39 6.84 12.06
C LEU A 8 -3.75 5.69 11.28
N ILE A 9 -2.52 5.34 11.64
CA ILE A 9 -1.76 4.29 10.95
C ILE A 9 -1.85 3.00 11.77
N ASP A 10 -2.33 1.95 11.12
CA ASP A 10 -2.28 0.59 11.63
C ASP A 10 -0.86 0.05 11.51
N GLY A 11 -0.12 0.22 12.60
CA GLY A 11 1.28 -0.18 12.70
C GLY A 11 1.47 -1.69 12.69
N SER A 12 0.51 -2.45 13.21
CA SER A 12 0.53 -3.92 13.17
C SER A 12 0.49 -4.41 11.72
N ALA A 13 -0.47 -3.94 10.92
CA ALA A 13 -0.55 -4.30 9.49
C ALA A 13 0.66 -3.80 8.70
N TYR A 14 1.16 -2.59 8.99
CA TYR A 14 2.35 -2.04 8.33
C TYR A 14 3.59 -2.90 8.57
N LEU A 15 3.77 -3.40 9.80
CA LEU A 15 4.91 -4.22 10.18
C LEU A 15 4.88 -5.58 9.46
N PHE A 16 3.75 -6.28 9.49
CA PHE A 16 3.59 -7.56 8.77
C PHE A 16 3.73 -7.38 7.26
N ARG A 17 3.16 -6.30 6.70
CA ARG A 17 3.31 -5.96 5.29
C ARG A 17 4.78 -5.80 4.90
N ALA A 18 5.52 -4.99 5.65
CA ALA A 18 6.93 -4.72 5.34
C ALA A 18 7.77 -6.01 5.42
N PHE A 19 7.47 -6.89 6.37
CA PHE A 19 8.16 -8.18 6.54
C PHE A 19 7.95 -9.15 5.37
N HIS A 20 6.73 -9.22 4.82
CA HIS A 20 6.44 -10.13 3.71
C HIS A 20 6.73 -9.56 2.32
N ALA A 21 6.71 -8.23 2.17
CA ALA A 21 6.92 -7.57 0.88
C ALA A 21 8.41 -7.43 0.51
N LEU A 22 9.30 -7.35 1.50
CA LEU A 22 10.73 -7.16 1.29
C LEU A 22 11.49 -8.48 1.45
N PRO A 23 12.60 -8.67 0.73
CA PRO A 23 13.50 -9.80 1.00
C PRO A 23 14.04 -9.72 2.44
N PRO A 24 14.54 -10.83 3.00
CA PRO A 24 15.19 -10.82 4.31
C PRO A 24 16.46 -9.96 4.25
N LEU A 25 16.34 -8.71 4.71
CA LEU A 25 17.45 -7.78 4.85
C LEU A 25 18.02 -7.86 6.26
N SER A 26 19.34 -7.73 6.38
CA SER A 26 20.05 -7.65 7.65
C SER A 26 21.09 -6.53 7.65
N ASN A 27 21.45 -6.04 8.83
CA ASN A 27 22.58 -5.12 9.00
C ASN A 27 23.92 -5.88 9.09
N ALA A 28 25.01 -5.14 9.26
CA ALA A 28 26.36 -5.69 9.37
C ALA A 28 26.55 -6.65 10.56
N ASP A 29 25.74 -6.52 11.61
CA ASP A 29 25.74 -7.36 12.80
C ASP A 29 24.79 -8.58 12.67
N GLY A 30 24.15 -8.75 11.51
CA GLY A 30 23.20 -9.84 11.24
C GLY A 30 21.80 -9.62 11.83
N GLU A 31 21.49 -8.44 12.37
CA GLU A 31 20.15 -8.11 12.85
C GLU A 31 19.19 -7.92 11.64
N PRO A 32 17.96 -8.45 11.68
CA PRO A 32 17.00 -8.28 10.60
C PRO A 32 16.50 -6.82 10.54
N THR A 33 16.41 -6.26 9.33
CA THR A 33 16.07 -4.84 9.11
C THR A 33 15.00 -4.60 8.05
N GLY A 34 14.53 -5.64 7.36
CA GLY A 34 13.58 -5.50 6.26
C GLY A 34 12.29 -4.78 6.66
N ALA A 35 11.66 -5.20 7.76
CA ALA A 35 10.41 -4.60 8.22
C ALA A 35 10.61 -3.14 8.68
N LEU A 36 11.73 -2.85 9.34
CA LEU A 36 12.11 -1.49 9.74
C LEU A 36 12.20 -0.55 8.54
N PHE A 37 12.90 -0.97 7.49
CA PHE A 37 13.09 -0.18 6.28
C PHE A 37 11.75 0.10 5.58
N GLY A 38 10.92 -0.92 5.43
CA GLY A 38 9.59 -0.77 4.83
C GLY A 38 8.71 0.20 5.62
N VAL A 39 8.64 0.08 6.95
CA VAL A 39 7.86 0.99 7.80
C VAL A 39 8.33 2.43 7.66
N VAL A 40 9.63 2.70 7.74
CA VAL A 40 10.18 4.07 7.60
C VAL A 40 9.78 4.69 6.27
N ASN A 41 9.90 3.95 5.17
CA ASN A 41 9.55 4.46 3.85
C ASN A 41 8.04 4.74 3.73
N MET A 42 7.20 3.85 4.26
CA MET A 42 5.76 4.01 4.22
C MET A 42 5.27 5.18 5.09
N LEU A 43 5.99 5.50 6.18
CA LEU A 43 5.70 6.66 7.02
C LEU A 43 6.06 8.00 6.36
N ARG A 44 7.11 8.04 5.54
CA ARG A 44 7.52 9.28 4.84
C ARG A 44 6.38 9.86 4.00
N ALA A 45 5.62 9.02 3.31
CA ALA A 45 4.47 9.44 2.50
C ALA A 45 3.37 10.10 3.35
N HIS A 46 3.13 9.61 4.56
CA HIS A 46 2.15 10.20 5.49
C HIS A 46 2.64 11.49 6.12
N ILE A 47 3.92 11.56 6.49
CA ILE A 47 4.54 12.78 7.03
C ILE A 47 4.56 13.88 5.96
N ALA A 48 4.85 13.55 4.70
CA ALA A 48 4.87 14.51 3.59
C ALA A 48 3.51 15.18 3.33
N GLN A 49 2.40 14.53 3.68
CA GLN A 49 1.06 15.10 3.58
C GLN A 49 0.78 16.21 4.61
N ARG A 50 1.66 16.34 5.62
CA ARG A 50 1.57 17.31 6.72
C ARG A 50 0.17 17.37 7.36
N PRO A 51 -0.36 16.25 7.87
CA PRO A 51 -1.63 16.28 8.59
C PRO A 51 -1.49 17.06 9.91
N GLU A 52 -2.57 17.66 10.38
CA GLU A 52 -2.61 18.33 11.68
C GLU A 52 -2.35 17.35 12.82
N TYR A 53 -2.81 16.10 12.66
CA TYR A 53 -2.66 15.02 13.62
C TYR A 53 -2.24 13.71 12.92
N LEU A 54 -1.39 12.94 13.59
CA LEU A 54 -0.82 11.70 13.07
C LEU A 54 -0.52 10.76 14.24
N ALA A 55 -0.93 9.50 14.17
CA ALA A 55 -0.59 8.51 15.17
C ALA A 55 -0.29 7.15 14.56
N PHE A 56 0.66 6.44 15.18
CA PHE A 56 1.04 5.09 14.84
C PHE A 56 0.58 4.14 15.94
N VAL A 57 -0.37 3.26 15.62
CA VAL A 57 -1.05 2.41 16.61
C VAL A 57 -0.62 0.97 16.41
N LEU A 58 -0.17 0.29 17.46
CA LEU A 58 0.13 -1.14 17.41
C LEU A 58 -0.58 -1.90 18.52
N ASP A 59 -0.72 -3.19 18.30
CA ASP A 59 -1.10 -4.11 19.35
C ASP A 59 -0.07 -4.08 20.47
N PHE A 60 -0.57 -4.08 21.71
CA PHE A 60 0.29 -4.26 22.88
C PHE A 60 0.89 -5.67 22.91
N GLY A 61 0.14 -6.66 22.38
CA GLY A 61 0.41 -8.09 22.49
C GLY A 61 -0.29 -8.70 23.72
N GLY A 62 -0.54 -10.01 23.67
CA GLY A 62 -1.19 -10.75 24.75
C GLY A 62 -2.70 -10.90 24.57
N LYS A 63 -3.38 -11.35 25.64
CA LYS A 63 -4.82 -11.57 25.64
C LYS A 63 -5.59 -10.25 25.77
N ASN A 64 -6.76 -10.20 25.15
CA ASN A 64 -7.70 -9.09 25.19
C ASN A 64 -9.12 -9.62 25.47
N PHE A 65 -10.10 -8.73 25.54
CA PHE A 65 -11.50 -9.08 25.80
C PHE A 65 -12.08 -10.10 24.81
N ARG A 66 -11.60 -10.16 23.55
CA ARG A 66 -12.06 -11.16 22.57
C ARG A 66 -11.61 -12.58 22.96
N HIS A 67 -10.44 -12.72 23.59
CA HIS A 67 -9.97 -14.02 24.09
C HIS A 67 -10.73 -14.47 25.34
N GLU A 68 -11.24 -13.54 26.14
CA GLU A 68 -12.13 -13.85 27.27
C GLU A 68 -13.51 -14.29 26.79
N LEU A 69 -14.02 -13.62 25.75
CA LEU A 69 -15.31 -13.93 25.13
C LEU A 69 -15.29 -15.25 24.35
N PHE A 70 -14.22 -15.50 23.59
CA PHE A 70 -14.03 -16.69 22.79
C PHE A 70 -12.58 -17.19 22.86
N PRO A 71 -12.27 -18.18 23.73
CA PRO A 71 -10.90 -18.65 23.95
C PRO A 71 -10.17 -19.16 22.72
N ALA A 72 -10.89 -19.57 21.67
CA ALA A 72 -10.30 -20.04 20.41
C ALA A 72 -10.04 -18.91 19.40
N TYR A 73 -10.37 -17.66 19.72
CA TYR A 73 -10.08 -16.49 18.88
C TYR A 73 -8.58 -16.37 18.61
N LYS A 74 -8.21 -16.24 17.33
CA LYS A 74 -6.82 -16.19 16.82
C LYS A 74 -5.92 -17.37 17.25
N ALA A 75 -6.47 -18.44 17.82
CA ALA A 75 -5.69 -19.54 18.40
C ALA A 75 -4.88 -20.34 17.37
N GLN A 76 -5.30 -20.31 16.10
CA GLN A 76 -4.59 -20.96 14.99
C GLN A 76 -3.63 -20.04 14.23
N ARG A 77 -3.51 -18.76 14.62
CA ARG A 77 -2.51 -17.87 14.03
C ARG A 77 -1.12 -18.40 14.41
N PRO A 78 -0.20 -18.55 13.46
CA PRO A 78 1.17 -18.93 13.78
C PRO A 78 1.79 -17.86 14.69
N PRO A 79 2.72 -18.24 15.58
CA PRO A 79 3.45 -17.26 16.38
C PRO A 79 4.20 -16.31 15.45
N MET A 80 4.35 -15.07 15.90
CA MET A 80 5.11 -14.07 15.16
C MET A 80 6.54 -14.57 14.88
N PRO A 81 7.05 -14.50 13.63
CA PRO A 81 8.41 -14.87 13.31
C PRO A 81 9.42 -14.14 14.20
N GLU A 82 10.46 -14.83 14.65
CA GLU A 82 11.45 -14.25 15.56
C GLU A 82 12.15 -13.03 14.96
N GLU A 83 12.45 -13.09 13.65
CA GLU A 83 13.03 -11.98 12.90
C GLU A 83 12.14 -10.73 12.89
N LEU A 84 10.81 -10.92 12.84
CA LEU A 84 9.86 -9.82 12.91
C LEU A 84 9.74 -9.27 14.33
N ARG A 85 9.68 -10.17 15.32
CA ARG A 85 9.62 -9.82 16.74
C ARG A 85 10.82 -8.97 17.17
N ALA A 86 12.02 -9.30 16.67
CA ALA A 86 13.25 -8.55 16.95
C ALA A 86 13.21 -7.10 16.41
N GLN A 87 12.35 -6.81 15.43
CA GLN A 87 12.23 -5.50 14.80
C GLN A 87 11.18 -4.59 15.46
N ILE A 88 10.31 -5.08 16.35
CA ILE A 88 9.25 -4.27 16.95
C ILE A 88 9.82 -3.11 17.76
N GLU A 89 10.66 -3.39 18.75
CA GLU A 89 11.19 -2.35 19.65
C GLU A 89 12.07 -1.33 18.91
N PRO A 90 12.98 -1.73 17.99
CA PRO A 90 13.67 -0.79 17.13
C PRO A 90 12.75 0.07 16.26
N MET A 91 11.67 -0.51 15.73
CA MET A 91 10.68 0.23 14.96
C MET A 91 10.01 1.29 15.84
N LEU A 92 9.58 0.96 17.05
CA LEU A 92 8.95 1.92 17.97
C LEU A 92 9.89 3.08 18.30
N ALA A 93 11.18 2.79 18.50
CA ALA A 93 12.20 3.80 18.72
C ALA A 93 12.36 4.73 17.51
N ILE A 94 12.39 4.19 16.28
CA ILE A 94 12.48 4.99 15.05
C ILE A 94 11.23 5.85 14.86
N VAL A 95 10.03 5.27 15.02
CA VAL A 95 8.75 5.99 14.84
C VAL A 95 8.62 7.12 15.86
N SER A 96 9.00 6.87 17.11
CA SER A 96 9.00 7.90 18.17
C SER A 96 10.02 9.01 17.85
N ALA A 97 11.20 8.65 17.36
CA ALA A 97 12.24 9.62 16.98
C ALA A 97 11.89 10.43 15.71
N LEU A 98 11.03 9.90 14.84
CA LEU A 98 10.37 10.68 13.75
C LEU A 98 9.32 11.68 14.28
N GLY A 99 9.07 11.67 15.59
CA GLY A 99 8.13 12.56 16.26
C GLY A 99 6.68 12.07 16.23
N LEU A 100 6.40 10.84 15.81
CA LEU A 100 5.04 10.31 15.77
C LEU A 100 4.61 9.82 17.16
N PRO A 101 3.44 10.24 17.66
CA PRO A 101 2.78 9.57 18.77
C PRO A 101 2.57 8.08 18.48
N VAL A 102 3.14 7.24 19.34
CA VAL A 102 3.00 5.78 19.27
C VAL A 102 2.03 5.32 20.36
N LEU A 103 0.97 4.61 19.97
CA LEU A 103 -0.05 4.12 20.88
C LEU A 103 -0.03 2.59 20.96
N ARG A 104 0.10 2.07 22.18
CA ARG A 104 0.01 0.64 22.51
C ARG A 104 -0.79 0.51 23.81
N VAL A 105 -2.04 0.07 23.71
CA VAL A 105 -2.96 0.00 24.87
C VAL A 105 -3.14 -1.46 25.29
N PRO A 106 -2.78 -1.85 26.53
CA PRO A 106 -2.98 -3.21 27.00
C PRO A 106 -4.45 -3.62 27.02
N GLY A 107 -4.72 -4.91 26.80
CA GLY A 107 -6.05 -5.51 26.94
C GLY A 107 -7.03 -5.26 25.78
N VAL A 108 -6.60 -4.53 24.74
CA VAL A 108 -7.39 -4.24 23.53
C VAL A 108 -6.52 -4.42 22.28
N GLU A 109 -7.14 -4.48 21.10
CA GLU A 109 -6.41 -4.53 19.82
C GLU A 109 -6.16 -3.11 19.28
N ALA A 110 -5.16 -2.97 18.41
CA ALA A 110 -4.88 -1.71 17.71
C ALA A 110 -6.13 -1.17 17.00
N ASP A 111 -6.93 -2.07 16.43
CA ASP A 111 -8.14 -1.76 15.69
C ASP A 111 -9.16 -1.02 16.55
N ASP A 112 -9.33 -1.44 17.82
CA ASP A 112 -10.24 -0.82 18.78
C ASP A 112 -9.77 0.57 19.22
N VAL A 113 -8.45 0.75 19.34
CA VAL A 113 -7.84 2.06 19.64
C VAL A 113 -8.07 3.01 18.45
N ILE A 114 -7.82 2.54 17.22
CA ILE A 114 -8.08 3.29 15.99
C ILE A 114 -9.57 3.63 15.87
N GLY A 115 -10.46 2.66 16.10
CA GLY A 115 -11.90 2.85 16.04
C GLY A 115 -12.39 3.91 17.02
N THR A 116 -11.89 3.87 18.26
CA THR A 116 -12.22 4.86 19.27
C THR A 116 -11.69 6.26 18.93
N LEU A 117 -10.46 6.36 18.41
CA LEU A 117 -9.90 7.66 18.00
C LEU A 117 -10.59 8.24 16.77
N ALA A 118 -10.93 7.40 15.79
CA ALA A 118 -11.65 7.81 14.59
C ALA A 118 -13.04 8.38 14.93
N GLU A 119 -13.80 7.70 15.78
CA GLU A 119 -15.11 8.16 16.25
C GLU A 119 -15.01 9.49 16.98
N ARG A 120 -14.08 9.61 17.95
CA ARG A 120 -13.85 10.85 18.71
C ARG A 120 -13.42 12.01 17.81
N ALA A 121 -12.55 11.75 16.83
CA ALA A 121 -12.05 12.76 15.91
C ALA A 121 -13.16 13.25 14.95
N ALA A 122 -13.92 12.32 14.37
CA ALA A 122 -15.05 12.63 13.50
C ALA A 122 -16.11 13.46 14.24
N ALA A 123 -16.44 13.09 15.49
CA ALA A 123 -17.35 13.85 16.35
C ALA A 123 -16.83 15.26 16.66
N ALA A 124 -15.50 15.44 16.74
CA ALA A 124 -14.86 16.74 16.90
C ALA A 124 -14.69 17.54 15.58
N GLY A 125 -15.24 17.04 14.47
CA GLY A 125 -15.17 17.72 13.17
C GLY A 125 -13.82 17.60 12.45
N ILE A 126 -13.00 16.62 12.83
CA ILE A 126 -11.71 16.30 12.20
C ILE A 126 -11.95 15.25 11.12
N ASP A 127 -11.35 15.44 9.94
CA ASP A 127 -11.39 14.44 8.88
C ASP A 127 -10.33 13.37 9.15
N VAL A 128 -10.74 12.10 9.16
CA VAL A 128 -9.92 10.96 9.56
C VAL A 128 -9.58 10.09 8.36
N THR A 129 -8.30 9.76 8.23
CA THR A 129 -7.81 8.73 7.33
C THR A 129 -7.27 7.57 8.15
N ILE A 130 -7.89 6.41 8.03
CA ILE A 130 -7.37 5.15 8.57
C ILE A 130 -6.50 4.53 7.49
N SER A 131 -5.22 4.38 7.77
CA SER A 131 -4.24 3.81 6.84
C SER A 131 -3.99 2.34 7.16
N SER A 132 -4.81 1.45 6.60
CA SER A 132 -4.67 0.00 6.74
C SER A 132 -5.12 -0.73 5.47
N GLY A 133 -4.63 -1.95 5.28
CA GLY A 133 -5.13 -2.88 4.28
C GLY A 133 -6.25 -3.79 4.79
N ASP A 134 -6.52 -3.76 6.09
CA ASP A 134 -7.55 -4.60 6.71
C ASP A 134 -8.95 -4.12 6.32
N LYS A 135 -9.77 -5.06 5.84
CA LYS A 135 -11.15 -4.82 5.44
C LYS A 135 -12.05 -4.55 6.64
N ASP A 136 -11.67 -4.97 7.84
CA ASP A 136 -12.49 -4.84 9.03
C ASP A 136 -12.72 -3.38 9.41
N PHE A 137 -11.75 -2.50 9.10
CA PHE A 137 -11.90 -1.05 9.23
C PHE A 137 -12.96 -0.44 8.31
N ALA A 138 -13.45 -1.15 7.28
CA ALA A 138 -14.53 -0.65 6.43
C ALA A 138 -15.81 -0.37 7.24
N GLN A 139 -15.98 -1.01 8.40
CA GLN A 139 -17.09 -0.73 9.32
C GLN A 139 -17.06 0.67 9.94
N LEU A 140 -15.89 1.34 9.94
CA LEU A 140 -15.70 2.68 10.49
C LEU A 140 -15.85 3.78 9.45
N VAL A 141 -15.93 3.43 8.16
CA VAL A 141 -16.05 4.41 7.07
C VAL A 141 -17.37 5.17 7.21
N GLY A 142 -17.30 6.48 6.99
CA GLY A 142 -18.45 7.38 7.11
C GLY A 142 -18.13 8.77 6.57
N PRO A 143 -18.97 9.78 6.85
CA PRO A 143 -18.84 11.11 6.25
C PRO A 143 -17.48 11.79 6.45
N ARG A 144 -16.81 11.53 7.58
CA ARG A 144 -15.49 12.09 7.92
C ARG A 144 -14.39 11.05 8.04
N VAL A 145 -14.69 9.76 7.82
CA VAL A 145 -13.71 8.68 8.03
C VAL A 145 -13.54 7.93 6.72
N LYS A 146 -12.30 7.89 6.22
CA LYS A 146 -11.93 7.14 5.02
C LYS A 146 -10.93 6.06 5.37
N LEU A 147 -11.02 4.93 4.67
CA LEU A 147 -10.04 3.84 4.76
C LEU A 147 -9.13 3.89 3.53
N VAL A 148 -7.82 3.99 3.74
CA VAL A 148 -6.81 4.08 2.67
C VAL A 148 -5.88 2.88 2.75
N ASN A 149 -5.89 2.09 1.67
CA ASN A 149 -4.90 1.05 1.46
C ASN A 149 -3.78 1.60 0.57
N THR A 150 -2.64 1.88 1.19
CA THR A 150 -1.46 2.44 0.51
C THR A 150 -0.74 1.44 -0.41
N MET A 151 -1.08 0.14 -0.38
CA MET A 151 -0.52 -0.84 -1.33
C MET A 151 -1.19 -0.75 -2.71
N THR A 152 -2.52 -0.70 -2.70
CA THR A 152 -3.33 -0.69 -3.93
C THR A 152 -3.70 0.73 -4.35
N ASN A 153 -3.19 1.73 -3.62
CA ASN A 153 -3.56 3.14 -3.75
C ASN A 153 -5.08 3.36 -3.71
N GLN A 154 -5.80 2.49 -3.00
CA GLN A 154 -7.25 2.53 -2.93
C GLN A 154 -7.70 3.36 -1.71
N THR A 155 -8.60 4.30 -1.95
CA THR A 155 -9.34 5.01 -0.90
C THR A 155 -10.79 4.56 -0.91
N LEU A 156 -11.30 4.13 0.23
CA LEU A 156 -12.69 3.74 0.43
C LEU A 156 -13.41 4.81 1.26
N ASP A 157 -14.36 5.46 0.61
CA ASP A 157 -15.47 6.19 1.24
C ASP A 157 -16.73 5.30 1.27
N GLU A 158 -17.87 5.83 1.71
CA GLU A 158 -19.11 5.06 1.85
C GLU A 158 -19.54 4.40 0.51
N ALA A 159 -19.37 5.12 -0.61
CA ALA A 159 -19.66 4.59 -1.93
C ALA A 159 -18.66 3.51 -2.36
N GLY A 160 -17.37 3.72 -2.05
CA GLY A 160 -16.31 2.74 -2.29
C GLY A 160 -16.52 1.45 -1.51
N VAL A 161 -16.98 1.52 -0.25
CA VAL A 161 -17.33 0.35 0.57
C VAL A 161 -18.47 -0.43 -0.08
N LEU A 162 -19.55 0.26 -0.47
CA LEU A 162 -20.68 -0.37 -1.16
C LEU A 162 -20.25 -1.03 -2.48
N ALA A 163 -19.44 -0.36 -3.28
CA ALA A 163 -18.95 -0.90 -4.55
C ALA A 163 -18.05 -2.13 -4.37
N ARG A 164 -17.20 -2.13 -3.33
CA ARG A 164 -16.24 -3.21 -3.06
C ARG A 164 -16.89 -4.44 -2.42
N PHE A 165 -17.74 -4.23 -1.41
CA PHE A 165 -18.28 -5.31 -0.58
C PHE A 165 -19.75 -5.64 -0.86
N GLY A 166 -20.45 -4.80 -1.62
CA GLY A 166 -21.88 -4.96 -1.88
C GLY A 166 -22.77 -4.61 -0.68
N VAL A 167 -22.21 -4.05 0.39
CA VAL A 167 -22.89 -3.65 1.62
C VAL A 167 -22.43 -2.27 2.07
N ARG A 168 -23.26 -1.56 2.83
CA ARG A 168 -22.91 -0.22 3.37
C ARG A 168 -21.99 -0.35 4.60
N PRO A 169 -21.22 0.68 4.98
CA PRO A 169 -20.32 0.62 6.14
C PRO A 169 -20.97 0.11 7.42
N GLU A 170 -22.20 0.54 7.73
CA GLU A 170 -22.93 0.11 8.92
C GLU A 170 -23.35 -1.37 8.90
N GLN A 171 -23.26 -2.03 7.74
CA GLN A 171 -23.55 -3.45 7.54
C GLN A 171 -22.27 -4.31 7.49
N ILE A 172 -21.07 -3.72 7.50
CA ILE A 172 -19.81 -4.48 7.38
C ILE A 172 -19.65 -5.46 8.53
N THR A 173 -19.98 -5.07 9.76
CA THR A 173 -19.90 -5.97 10.92
C THR A 173 -20.82 -7.19 10.74
N ASP A 174 -22.06 -6.97 10.28
CA ASP A 174 -23.03 -8.04 10.00
C ASP A 174 -22.55 -8.95 8.87
N TYR A 175 -21.93 -8.35 7.84
CA TYR A 175 -21.35 -9.04 6.70
C TYR A 175 -20.19 -9.95 7.11
N LEU A 176 -19.27 -9.46 7.95
CA LEU A 176 -18.17 -10.23 8.51
C LEU A 176 -18.67 -11.36 9.42
N ALA A 177 -19.68 -11.11 10.25
CA ALA A 177 -20.29 -12.13 11.10
C ALA A 177 -20.90 -13.30 10.31
N LEU A 178 -21.58 -12.99 9.20
CA LEU A 178 -22.16 -14.01 8.32
C LEU A 178 -21.11 -14.87 7.64
N MET A 179 -20.00 -14.28 7.18
CA MET A 179 -18.93 -15.02 6.53
C MET A 179 -18.04 -15.77 7.53
N GLY A 180 -17.90 -15.23 8.73
CA GLY A 180 -16.84 -15.59 9.66
C GLY A 180 -15.47 -15.15 9.13
N ASP A 181 -14.45 -15.46 9.92
CA ASP A 181 -13.06 -15.30 9.52
C ASP A 181 -12.22 -16.49 9.97
N LYS A 182 -11.69 -17.22 8.99
CA LYS A 182 -10.83 -18.37 9.24
C LYS A 182 -9.45 -17.96 9.77
N VAL A 183 -8.96 -16.75 9.47
CA VAL A 183 -7.66 -16.32 10.02
C VAL A 183 -7.78 -16.08 11.52
N ASP A 184 -8.88 -15.47 11.94
CA ASP A 184 -9.13 -15.11 13.35
C ASP A 184 -9.95 -16.14 14.12
N ASN A 185 -10.28 -17.24 13.45
CA ASN A 185 -11.13 -18.29 13.99
C ASN A 185 -12.51 -17.77 14.42
N ILE A 186 -13.02 -16.73 13.77
CA ILE A 186 -14.37 -16.22 13.99
C ILE A 186 -15.34 -17.16 13.25
N PRO A 187 -16.27 -17.84 13.95
CA PRO A 187 -17.23 -18.72 13.29
C PRO A 187 -18.17 -17.91 12.40
N GLY A 188 -18.64 -18.51 11.31
CA GLY A 188 -19.60 -17.90 10.39
C GLY A 188 -20.63 -18.92 9.91
N VAL A 189 -21.44 -18.53 8.95
CA VAL A 189 -22.36 -19.45 8.26
C VAL A 189 -21.56 -20.26 7.25
N GLU A 190 -21.60 -21.58 7.36
CA GLU A 190 -20.88 -22.46 6.44
C GLU A 190 -21.32 -22.20 4.98
N LYS A 191 -20.33 -22.02 4.09
CA LYS A 191 -20.53 -21.69 2.65
C LYS A 191 -21.23 -20.35 2.39
N CYS A 192 -21.36 -19.49 3.39
CA CYS A 192 -21.73 -18.10 3.18
C CYS A 192 -20.49 -17.28 2.81
N GLY A 193 -20.32 -17.01 1.52
CA GLY A 193 -19.28 -16.10 1.03
C GLY A 193 -19.81 -14.68 0.80
N GLU A 194 -18.93 -13.81 0.31
CA GLU A 194 -19.17 -12.38 0.07
C GLU A 194 -20.50 -12.09 -0.62
N LYS A 195 -20.77 -12.74 -1.75
CA LYS A 195 -21.99 -12.52 -2.55
C LYS A 195 -23.26 -12.93 -1.80
N THR A 196 -23.19 -14.01 -1.01
CA THR A 196 -24.35 -14.51 -0.26
C THR A 196 -24.67 -13.58 0.90
N ALA A 197 -23.65 -13.19 1.67
CA ALA A 197 -23.82 -12.26 2.79
C ALA A 197 -24.34 -10.90 2.31
N ALA A 198 -23.75 -10.34 1.25
CA ALA A 198 -24.19 -9.08 0.67
C ALA A 198 -25.63 -9.15 0.16
N LYS A 199 -26.03 -10.24 -0.51
CA LYS A 199 -27.42 -10.44 -0.96
C LYS A 199 -28.39 -10.45 0.22
N TRP A 200 -28.09 -11.19 1.28
CA TRP A 200 -28.96 -11.27 2.45
C TRP A 200 -29.10 -9.91 3.15
N LEU A 201 -28.01 -9.16 3.29
CA LEU A 201 -28.04 -7.84 3.91
C LEU A 201 -28.67 -6.77 3.02
N ALA A 202 -28.62 -6.93 1.70
CA ALA A 202 -29.38 -6.07 0.78
C ALA A 202 -30.90 -6.30 0.91
N GLU A 203 -31.33 -7.54 1.13
CA GLU A 203 -32.76 -7.90 1.25
C GLU A 203 -33.33 -7.61 2.65
N TYR A 204 -32.60 -7.94 3.71
CA TYR A 204 -33.10 -7.89 5.10
C TYR A 204 -32.54 -6.70 5.91
N GLY A 205 -31.51 -6.02 5.42
CA GLY A 205 -30.96 -4.81 6.04
C GLY A 205 -29.96 -5.04 7.17
N SER A 206 -30.17 -6.02 8.05
CA SER A 206 -29.26 -6.32 9.16
C SER A 206 -29.17 -7.81 9.51
N LEU A 207 -28.14 -8.20 10.26
CA LEU A 207 -27.99 -9.56 10.77
C LEU A 207 -29.19 -10.00 11.60
N ASP A 208 -29.71 -9.12 12.46
CA ASP A 208 -30.87 -9.43 13.31
C ASP A 208 -32.10 -9.76 12.46
N GLN A 209 -32.29 -9.06 11.34
CA GLN A 209 -33.39 -9.34 10.41
C GLN A 209 -33.18 -10.62 9.61
N VAL A 210 -31.93 -10.92 9.21
CA VAL A 210 -31.59 -12.20 8.59
C VAL A 210 -31.87 -13.36 9.55
N MET A 211 -31.49 -13.22 10.82
CA MET A 211 -31.73 -14.21 11.86
C MET A 211 -33.22 -14.40 12.16
N ALA A 212 -33.98 -13.30 12.27
CA ALA A 212 -35.43 -13.35 12.51
C ALA A 212 -36.21 -14.01 11.38
N HIS A 213 -35.68 -13.99 10.15
CA HIS A 213 -36.29 -14.59 8.96
C HIS A 213 -35.59 -15.86 8.47
N ALA A 214 -34.75 -16.49 9.31
CA ALA A 214 -33.95 -17.64 8.94
C ALA A 214 -34.75 -18.81 8.33
N ASP A 215 -36.03 -18.95 8.69
CA ASP A 215 -36.92 -19.97 8.14
C ASP A 215 -37.24 -19.80 6.66
N ARG A 216 -37.15 -18.57 6.13
CA ARG A 216 -37.42 -18.28 4.71
C ARG A 216 -36.29 -18.71 3.78
N PHE A 217 -35.11 -19.00 4.32
CA PHE A 217 -33.97 -19.44 3.54
C PHE A 217 -34.06 -20.94 3.27
N SER A 218 -34.24 -21.28 1.99
CA SER A 218 -34.38 -22.67 1.53
C SER A 218 -33.04 -23.30 1.11
N GLY A 219 -33.01 -24.63 1.04
CA GLY A 219 -31.85 -25.40 0.59
C GLY A 219 -30.71 -25.45 1.63
N LYS A 220 -29.58 -26.06 1.23
CA LYS A 220 -28.43 -26.33 2.12
C LYS A 220 -27.89 -25.06 2.79
N ILE A 221 -27.85 -23.94 2.08
CA ILE A 221 -27.34 -22.68 2.64
C ILE A 221 -28.26 -22.13 3.75
N GLY A 222 -29.58 -22.32 3.64
CA GLY A 222 -30.53 -21.98 4.70
C GLY A 222 -30.45 -22.92 5.90
N GLU A 223 -30.17 -24.21 5.68
CA GLU A 223 -29.83 -25.15 6.76
C GLU A 223 -28.57 -24.72 7.51
N HIS A 224 -27.50 -24.33 6.79
CA HIS A 224 -26.27 -23.81 7.39
C HIS A 224 -26.52 -22.52 8.19
N LEU A 225 -27.36 -21.61 7.68
CA LEU A 225 -27.76 -20.39 8.41
C LEU A 225 -28.47 -20.74 9.73
N ARG A 226 -29.48 -21.61 9.68
CA ARG A 226 -30.22 -22.06 10.88
C ARG A 226 -29.31 -22.72 11.91
N ALA A 227 -28.36 -23.54 11.46
CA ALA A 227 -27.36 -24.17 12.33
C ALA A 227 -26.42 -23.14 12.99
N ALA A 228 -26.11 -22.04 12.30
CA ALA A 228 -25.23 -20.99 12.80
C ALA A 228 -25.94 -19.90 13.65
N LEU A 229 -27.28 -19.89 13.74
CA LEU A 229 -28.02 -18.86 14.50
C LEU A 229 -27.52 -18.64 15.93
N PRO A 230 -27.22 -19.68 16.73
CA PRO A 230 -26.79 -19.47 18.11
C PRO A 230 -25.42 -18.79 18.25
N GLN A 231 -24.55 -18.91 17.25
CA GLN A 231 -23.18 -18.38 17.27
C GLN A 231 -23.06 -17.00 16.60
N LEU A 232 -23.99 -16.62 15.72
CA LEU A 232 -23.91 -15.37 14.97
C LEU A 232 -23.81 -14.09 15.84
N PRO A 233 -24.49 -13.97 17.00
CA PRO A 233 -24.28 -12.85 17.91
C PRO A 233 -22.84 -12.76 18.43
N LEU A 234 -22.23 -13.91 18.75
CA LEU A 234 -20.83 -13.99 19.16
C LEU A 234 -19.90 -13.58 18.01
N SER A 235 -20.14 -14.09 16.79
CA SER A 235 -19.37 -13.73 15.60
C SER A 235 -19.40 -12.24 15.32
N LYS A 236 -20.59 -11.63 15.45
CA LYS A 236 -20.78 -10.18 15.32
C LYS A 236 -19.98 -9.44 16.37
N ASP A 237 -20.03 -9.87 17.62
CA ASP A 237 -19.31 -9.20 18.71
C ASP A 237 -17.78 -9.28 18.54
N LEU A 238 -17.27 -10.44 18.11
CA LEU A 238 -15.85 -10.64 17.79
C LEU A 238 -15.38 -9.76 16.63
N ALA A 239 -16.17 -9.64 15.55
CA ALA A 239 -15.85 -8.82 14.38
C ALA A 239 -16.08 -7.31 14.60
N THR A 240 -16.74 -6.91 15.69
CA THR A 240 -17.03 -5.50 15.97
C THR A 240 -15.79 -4.81 16.52
N ILE A 241 -15.33 -3.76 15.86
CA ILE A 241 -14.30 -2.85 16.38
C ILE A 241 -14.95 -1.95 17.45
N ARG A 242 -14.39 -1.93 18.66
CA ARG A 242 -14.86 -1.07 19.76
C ARG A 242 -14.52 0.40 19.47
N ARG A 243 -15.48 1.30 19.73
CA ARG A 243 -15.36 2.74 19.47
C ARG A 243 -15.44 3.62 20.71
N THR A 244 -15.61 2.99 21.87
CA THR A 244 -15.90 3.68 23.14
C THR A 244 -14.90 3.31 24.22
N LEU A 245 -13.67 2.94 23.86
CA LEU A 245 -12.63 2.64 24.84
C LEU A 245 -12.30 3.88 25.68
N GLU A 246 -11.95 3.68 26.94
CA GLU A 246 -11.38 4.73 27.78
C GLU A 246 -9.90 4.93 27.43
N LEU A 247 -9.64 5.81 26.47
CA LEU A 247 -8.29 6.24 26.10
C LEU A 247 -7.92 7.53 26.85
N THR A 248 -6.70 7.58 27.37
CA THR A 248 -6.11 8.73 28.07
C THR A 248 -5.70 9.87 27.14
N VAL A 249 -5.66 9.63 25.83
CA VAL A 249 -5.21 10.60 24.81
C VAL A 249 -6.39 11.00 23.93
N ALA A 250 -6.55 12.30 23.71
CA ALA A 250 -7.50 12.86 22.76
C ALA A 250 -6.91 12.97 21.35
N PRO A 251 -7.72 12.88 20.28
CA PRO A 251 -7.26 13.04 18.91
C PRO A 251 -6.43 14.32 18.65
N GLN A 252 -6.77 15.41 19.32
CA GLN A 252 -6.11 16.71 19.15
C GLN A 252 -4.72 16.78 19.78
N GLU A 253 -4.36 15.82 20.62
CA GLU A 253 -3.04 15.70 21.24
C GLU A 253 -2.08 14.90 20.35
N LEU A 254 -2.58 14.24 19.31
CA LEU A 254 -1.80 13.41 18.38
C LEU A 254 -1.04 14.25 17.35
N ARG A 255 -0.36 15.31 17.78
CA ARG A 255 0.47 16.14 16.91
C ARG A 255 1.85 15.52 16.75
N GLN A 256 2.38 15.59 15.53
CA GLN A 256 3.78 15.25 15.30
C GLN A 256 4.68 16.18 16.11
N GLN A 257 5.56 15.60 16.91
CA GLN A 257 6.57 16.30 17.69
C GLN A 257 7.80 16.61 16.81
N PRO A 258 8.67 17.54 17.23
CA PRO A 258 9.95 17.75 16.55
C PRO A 258 10.75 16.45 16.43
N VAL A 259 11.34 16.25 15.26
CA VAL A 259 12.15 15.06 14.95
C VAL A 259 13.40 15.03 15.83
N ASP A 260 13.65 13.90 16.50
CA ASP A 260 14.87 13.65 17.27
C ASP A 260 15.99 13.16 16.33
N VAL A 261 16.68 14.14 15.75
CA VAL A 261 17.79 13.93 14.82
C VAL A 261 18.91 13.09 15.44
N ALA A 262 19.20 13.26 16.74
CA ALA A 262 20.29 12.54 17.40
C ALA A 262 19.97 11.05 17.52
N SER A 263 18.76 10.72 17.97
CA SER A 263 18.29 9.34 18.07
C SER A 263 18.17 8.68 16.69
N LEU A 264 17.60 9.38 15.70
CA LEU A 264 17.50 8.85 14.33
C LEU A 264 18.87 8.57 13.72
N ARG A 265 19.84 9.47 13.88
CA ARG A 265 21.21 9.25 13.38
C ARG A 265 21.82 7.98 13.97
N LYS A 266 21.68 7.77 15.28
CA LYS A 266 22.17 6.56 15.97
C LYS A 266 21.49 5.30 15.42
N LEU A 267 20.16 5.30 15.30
CA LEU A 267 19.37 4.16 14.85
C LEU A 267 19.64 3.83 13.38
N TYR A 268 19.61 4.83 12.49
CA TYR A 268 19.87 4.65 11.07
C TYR A 268 21.30 4.19 10.78
N THR A 269 22.27 4.63 11.60
CA THR A 269 23.66 4.12 11.51
C THR A 269 23.72 2.64 11.87
N ARG A 270 23.11 2.24 13.01
CA ARG A 270 23.08 0.84 13.46
C ARG A 270 22.41 -0.08 12.44
N TYR A 271 21.28 0.33 11.87
CA TYR A 271 20.49 -0.50 10.96
C TYR A 271 20.88 -0.32 9.48
N GLY A 272 21.90 0.48 9.18
CA GLY A 272 22.45 0.61 7.83
C GLY A 272 21.60 1.43 6.85
N PHE A 273 20.73 2.32 7.34
CA PHE A 273 19.83 3.13 6.50
C PHE A 273 20.54 4.35 5.91
N ARG A 274 21.50 4.09 5.00
CA ARG A 274 22.39 5.12 4.41
C ARG A 274 21.64 6.24 3.70
N ALA A 275 20.57 5.93 2.95
CA ALA A 275 19.76 6.94 2.29
C ALA A 275 19.07 7.87 3.30
N ALA A 276 18.45 7.29 4.34
CA ALA A 276 17.79 8.05 5.38
C ALA A 276 18.76 8.91 6.21
N LEU A 277 20.01 8.47 6.39
CA LEU A 277 21.07 9.29 6.99
C LEU A 277 21.42 10.50 6.13
N ARG A 278 21.58 10.32 4.80
CA ARG A 278 21.86 11.43 3.89
C ARG A 278 20.75 12.47 3.90
N ASP A 279 19.49 12.04 3.92
CA ASP A 279 18.35 12.96 4.01
C ASP A 279 18.36 13.75 5.32
N LEU A 280 18.70 13.07 6.42
CA LEU A 280 18.80 13.69 7.74
C LEU A 280 19.93 14.75 7.78
N ASP A 281 21.06 14.49 7.09
CA ASP A 281 22.18 15.42 6.94
C ASP A 281 21.84 16.63 6.05
N ALA A 282 21.15 16.38 4.94
CA ALA A 282 20.68 17.43 4.05
C ALA A 282 19.69 18.36 4.75
N ALA A 283 18.80 17.83 5.60
CA ALA A 283 17.87 18.63 6.40
C ALA A 283 18.54 19.38 7.57
N ALA A 284 19.67 18.87 8.09
CA ALA A 284 20.40 19.48 9.20
C ALA A 284 21.36 20.60 8.76
N THR A 285 21.64 20.73 7.46
CA THR A 285 22.49 21.79 6.92
C THR A 285 21.61 23.02 6.64
N PRO A 286 21.71 24.12 7.41
CA PRO A 286 21.03 25.35 7.04
C PRO A 286 21.66 25.83 5.73
N ALA A 287 20.83 26.12 4.73
CA ALA A 287 21.28 26.81 3.53
C ALA A 287 22.07 28.06 3.95
N LEU A 288 23.39 28.02 3.75
CA LEU A 288 24.22 29.21 3.73
C LEU A 288 23.63 30.13 2.67
N ALA A 289 23.04 31.23 3.13
CA ALA A 289 22.47 32.25 2.27
C ALA A 289 23.52 32.71 1.23
N PRO A 290 23.17 32.78 -0.06
CA PRO A 290 23.89 33.64 -0.97
C PRO A 290 23.43 35.08 -0.72
N THR A 291 24.38 35.90 -0.27
CA THR A 291 24.27 37.35 -0.21
C THR A 291 24.14 37.94 -1.62
N GLU A 292 23.29 38.97 -1.71
CA GLU A 292 23.29 40.08 -2.69
C GLU A 292 22.75 39.86 -4.13
N SER A 293 21.50 40.34 -4.27
CA SER A 293 20.99 41.35 -5.24
C SER A 293 21.29 41.24 -6.73
N VAL A 294 20.25 41.30 -7.58
CA VAL A 294 19.99 42.35 -8.59
C VAL A 294 18.52 42.26 -9.12
N THR A 295 17.79 43.37 -8.89
CA THR A 295 16.62 44.00 -9.57
C THR A 295 15.37 43.25 -10.06
N ALA A 296 14.23 43.88 -9.77
CA ALA A 296 12.85 43.55 -10.10
C ALA A 296 12.37 44.10 -11.47
N ALA A 297 11.40 43.39 -12.10
CA ALA A 297 10.16 43.95 -12.70
C ALA A 297 9.21 42.84 -13.21
N SER A 298 7.91 42.99 -12.89
CA SER A 298 6.69 42.15 -13.12
C SER A 298 6.19 42.08 -14.60
N PRO A 299 5.05 41.42 -14.98
CA PRO A 299 3.93 40.82 -14.19
C PRO A 299 3.41 39.41 -14.63
N ALA A 300 2.46 38.88 -13.84
CA ALA A 300 1.73 37.60 -13.95
C ALA A 300 0.72 37.48 -15.12
N PRO A 301 0.17 36.27 -15.38
CA PRO A 301 -1.27 36.10 -15.11
C PRO A 301 -1.68 34.77 -14.41
N THR A 302 -2.63 34.95 -13.48
CA THR A 302 -3.79 34.19 -12.95
C THR A 302 -3.89 32.63 -13.05
N PRO A 303 -4.38 31.93 -11.99
CA PRO A 303 -4.40 30.47 -11.87
C PRO A 303 -5.77 29.80 -12.15
N ALA A 304 -5.77 28.53 -12.61
CA ALA A 304 -6.75 27.46 -12.33
C ALA A 304 -6.37 26.14 -13.06
N PRO A 305 -6.84 24.95 -12.66
CA PRO A 305 -7.17 24.44 -11.32
C PRO A 305 -6.27 23.25 -10.91
N VAL A 306 -6.35 22.90 -9.64
CA VAL A 306 -5.59 21.85 -8.95
C VAL A 306 -6.02 20.46 -9.45
N ALA A 307 -5.10 19.71 -10.05
CA ALA A 307 -5.19 18.26 -10.16
C ALA A 307 -4.42 17.65 -8.98
N ALA A 308 -5.08 16.77 -8.24
CA ALA A 308 -4.57 16.11 -7.05
C ALA A 308 -3.31 15.27 -7.36
N PRO A 309 -2.30 15.23 -6.47
CA PRO A 309 -1.17 14.33 -6.64
C PRO A 309 -1.62 12.90 -6.36
N SER A 310 -1.52 12.04 -7.38
CA SER A 310 -1.51 10.59 -7.23
C SER A 310 -0.24 10.19 -6.49
N SER A 311 -0.42 9.52 -5.35
CA SER A 311 0.67 8.92 -4.57
C SER A 311 1.26 7.72 -5.31
N ASP A 312 2.38 7.95 -5.99
CA ASP A 312 3.21 6.89 -6.56
C ASP A 312 4.22 6.36 -5.54
N LEU A 313 4.42 5.05 -5.57
CA LEU A 313 5.13 4.19 -4.62
C LEU A 313 6.67 4.40 -4.54
N PHE A 314 7.20 5.51 -5.06
CA PHE A 314 8.64 5.78 -5.16
C PHE A 314 8.97 7.23 -4.77
N GLY A 315 9.00 7.50 -3.47
CA GLY A 315 9.28 8.83 -2.90
C GLY A 315 10.77 9.19 -2.78
N ASP A 316 11.65 8.63 -3.60
CA ASP A 316 13.07 9.03 -3.67
C ASP A 316 13.18 10.30 -4.54
N PRO A 317 13.93 11.37 -4.17
CA PRO A 317 14.09 12.56 -5.01
C PRO A 317 14.61 12.28 -6.43
N ILE A 318 15.26 11.12 -6.62
CA ILE A 318 15.72 10.59 -7.91
C ILE A 318 14.52 10.28 -8.84
N PHE A 319 13.37 9.86 -8.29
CA PHE A 319 12.16 9.51 -9.04
C PHE A 319 11.09 10.62 -9.02
N GLN A 320 11.36 11.76 -8.37
CA GLN A 320 10.44 12.91 -8.29
C GLN A 320 10.68 14.00 -9.35
N GLY A 321 11.60 13.77 -10.28
CA GLY A 321 11.73 14.62 -11.46
C GLY A 321 10.50 14.46 -12.37
N LYS A 322 10.05 15.54 -13.01
CA LYS A 322 9.20 15.42 -14.21
C LYS A 322 10.04 14.73 -15.28
N GLY A 323 9.97 13.41 -15.35
CA GLY A 323 10.60 12.69 -16.44
C GLY A 323 9.92 13.01 -17.77
N HIS A 324 10.70 13.03 -18.84
CA HIS A 324 10.19 13.08 -20.20
C HIS A 324 9.84 11.66 -20.64
N TYR A 325 8.58 11.30 -20.44
CA TYR A 325 8.04 10.00 -20.82
C TYR A 325 7.28 10.08 -22.15
N GLN A 326 7.64 9.21 -23.09
CA GLN A 326 6.99 9.15 -24.39
C GLN A 326 6.25 7.83 -24.58
N THR A 327 4.96 7.91 -24.90
CA THR A 327 4.25 6.77 -25.46
C THR A 327 4.51 6.68 -26.96
N VAL A 328 5.13 5.60 -27.41
CA VAL A 328 5.54 5.38 -28.79
C VAL A 328 4.41 4.70 -29.56
N LEU A 329 3.66 5.51 -30.32
CA LEU A 329 2.49 5.06 -31.08
C LEU A 329 2.71 5.02 -32.61
N THR A 330 3.89 5.45 -33.08
CA THR A 330 4.18 5.58 -34.51
C THR A 330 5.51 4.93 -34.88
N LYS A 331 5.62 4.43 -36.13
CA LYS A 331 6.86 3.82 -36.64
C LYS A 331 8.03 4.81 -36.65
N ALA A 332 7.76 6.09 -36.87
CA ALA A 332 8.78 7.15 -36.82
C ALA A 332 9.35 7.32 -35.40
N ALA A 333 8.48 7.43 -34.40
CA ALA A 333 8.91 7.51 -33.00
C ALA A 333 9.64 6.23 -32.54
N LEU A 334 9.22 5.05 -33.03
CA LEU A 334 9.93 3.80 -32.77
C LEU A 334 11.35 3.82 -33.34
N ALA A 335 11.52 4.31 -34.57
CA ALA A 335 12.83 4.43 -35.21
C ALA A 335 13.75 5.40 -34.44
N GLU A 336 13.22 6.54 -34.01
CA GLU A 336 13.94 7.52 -33.19
C GLU A 336 14.44 6.90 -31.87
N TRP A 337 13.60 6.11 -31.19
CA TRP A 337 14.00 5.41 -29.97
C TRP A 337 15.03 4.30 -30.23
N ILE A 338 14.89 3.53 -31.32
CA ILE A 338 15.89 2.53 -31.69
C ILE A 338 17.26 3.18 -31.91
N ASP A 339 17.30 4.33 -32.57
CA ASP A 339 18.56 5.05 -32.81
C ASP A 339 19.16 5.61 -31.51
N GLN A 340 18.34 6.15 -30.61
CA GLN A 340 18.78 6.58 -29.28
C GLN A 340 19.36 5.42 -28.46
N LEU A 341 18.65 4.29 -28.41
CA LEU A 341 19.10 3.10 -27.69
C LEU A 341 20.34 2.48 -28.32
N ARG A 342 20.54 2.61 -29.63
CA ARG A 342 21.77 2.19 -30.32
C ARG A 342 22.96 3.11 -30.02
N ALA A 343 22.71 4.40 -29.77
CA ALA A 343 23.75 5.37 -29.43
C ALA A 343 24.14 5.36 -27.95
N ALA A 344 23.28 4.84 -27.06
CA ALA A 344 23.53 4.81 -25.62
C ALA A 344 24.77 3.96 -25.24
N GLU A 345 25.39 4.21 -24.09
CA GLU A 345 26.44 3.31 -23.59
C GLU A 345 25.82 2.00 -23.04
N VAL A 346 24.69 2.15 -22.36
CA VAL A 346 23.87 1.10 -21.78
C VAL A 346 22.42 1.58 -21.80
N PHE A 347 21.45 0.66 -21.88
CA PHE A 347 20.04 1.01 -21.73
C PHE A 347 19.30 -0.03 -20.88
N ALA A 348 18.26 0.42 -20.20
CA ALA A 348 17.34 -0.43 -19.47
C ALA A 348 16.16 -0.83 -20.36
N PHE A 349 15.64 -2.03 -20.15
CA PHE A 349 14.36 -2.46 -20.71
C PHE A 349 13.56 -3.29 -19.71
N ASP A 350 12.25 -3.29 -19.90
CA ASP A 350 11.29 -4.06 -19.09
C ASP A 350 10.07 -4.46 -19.93
N THR A 351 9.39 -5.54 -19.57
CA THR A 351 8.19 -6.03 -20.28
C THR A 351 6.93 -5.93 -19.44
N GLU A 352 5.85 -5.46 -20.06
CA GLU A 352 4.52 -5.52 -19.46
C GLU A 352 3.72 -6.70 -19.99
N THR A 353 3.08 -7.44 -19.08
CA THR A 353 2.51 -8.75 -19.41
C THR A 353 1.19 -9.07 -18.70
N THR A 354 0.49 -10.09 -19.18
CA THR A 354 -0.84 -10.48 -18.66
C THR A 354 -0.79 -11.44 -17.45
N ALA A 355 0.36 -12.01 -17.09
CA ALA A 355 0.49 -13.01 -16.05
C ALA A 355 1.87 -12.97 -15.38
N LEU A 356 2.06 -13.71 -14.29
CA LEU A 356 3.36 -13.82 -13.59
C LEU A 356 4.22 -14.99 -14.07
N ASP A 357 3.65 -15.92 -14.85
CA ASP A 357 4.38 -17.06 -15.44
C ASP A 357 4.77 -16.70 -16.89
N PRO A 358 6.08 -16.61 -17.22
CA PRO A 358 6.53 -16.19 -18.54
C PRO A 358 6.18 -17.20 -19.64
N HIS A 359 5.76 -18.42 -19.31
CA HIS A 359 5.26 -19.41 -20.28
C HIS A 359 3.77 -19.24 -20.62
N GLN A 360 3.00 -18.55 -19.77
CA GLN A 360 1.56 -18.32 -19.97
C GLN A 360 1.23 -16.87 -20.32
N ALA A 361 2.13 -15.94 -20.00
CA ALA A 361 1.95 -14.51 -20.22
C ALA A 361 1.88 -14.12 -21.70
N GLU A 362 1.11 -13.09 -22.03
CA GLU A 362 1.17 -12.41 -23.32
C GLU A 362 1.90 -11.07 -23.15
N LEU A 363 2.71 -10.69 -24.15
CA LEU A 363 3.37 -9.38 -24.18
C LEU A 363 2.33 -8.28 -24.46
N VAL A 364 2.25 -7.33 -23.54
CA VAL A 364 1.34 -6.17 -23.60
C VAL A 364 2.07 -4.89 -24.01
N GLY A 365 3.32 -4.73 -23.61
CA GLY A 365 4.14 -3.59 -23.99
C GLY A 365 5.61 -3.72 -23.56
N LEU A 366 6.42 -2.77 -24.02
CA LEU A 366 7.85 -2.70 -23.73
C LEU A 366 8.23 -1.32 -23.24
N SER A 367 9.04 -1.25 -22.20
CA SER A 367 9.59 -0.01 -21.65
C SER A 367 11.08 0.07 -21.93
N PHE A 368 11.59 1.26 -22.23
CA PHE A 368 13.01 1.51 -22.46
C PHE A 368 13.48 2.82 -21.81
N ALA A 369 14.70 2.83 -21.28
CA ALA A 369 15.34 4.05 -20.80
C ALA A 369 16.85 4.01 -21.08
N CYS A 370 17.41 5.09 -21.62
CA CYS A 370 18.86 5.22 -21.82
C CYS A 370 19.50 6.31 -20.97
N ARG A 371 18.70 7.12 -20.26
CA ARG A 371 19.14 8.24 -19.41
C ARG A 371 18.17 8.42 -18.26
N GLU A 372 18.66 8.98 -17.16
CA GLU A 372 17.83 9.33 -16.01
C GLU A 372 16.75 10.34 -16.41
N GLY A 373 15.51 10.09 -15.98
CA GLY A 373 14.37 10.97 -16.27
C GLY A 373 13.83 10.89 -17.70
N GLU A 374 14.32 10.01 -18.57
CA GLU A 374 13.80 9.82 -19.93
C GLU A 374 13.42 8.35 -20.17
N ALA A 375 12.19 8.07 -20.58
CA ALA A 375 11.79 6.71 -20.96
C ALA A 375 10.72 6.67 -22.05
N ALA A 376 10.73 5.57 -22.79
CA ALA A 376 9.72 5.22 -23.77
C ALA A 376 8.86 4.08 -23.26
N TYR A 377 7.56 4.16 -23.54
CA TYR A 377 6.65 3.03 -23.45
C TYR A 377 6.06 2.71 -24.82
N ILE A 378 6.18 1.46 -25.25
CA ILE A 378 5.64 0.96 -26.51
C ILE A 378 4.46 0.04 -26.20
N PRO A 379 3.21 0.51 -26.33
CA PRO A 379 2.03 -0.33 -26.15
C PRO A 379 1.80 -1.22 -27.37
N LEU A 380 1.54 -2.52 -27.14
CA LEU A 380 1.42 -3.54 -28.19
C LEU A 380 0.09 -4.32 -28.15
N ALA A 381 -0.53 -4.50 -26.99
CA ALA A 381 -1.75 -5.31 -26.86
C ALA A 381 -2.76 -4.83 -25.81
N HIS A 382 -2.81 -3.52 -25.51
CA HIS A 382 -3.83 -2.95 -24.62
C HIS A 382 -5.24 -3.06 -25.22
N ARG A 383 -6.24 -3.42 -24.41
CA ARG A 383 -7.62 -3.69 -24.86
C ARG A 383 -8.71 -2.87 -24.12
N ALA A 384 -8.33 -1.79 -23.44
CA ALA A 384 -9.27 -0.97 -22.69
C ALA A 384 -10.11 -0.06 -23.62
N PRO A 385 -11.34 0.31 -23.24
CA PRO A 385 -12.09 1.34 -23.95
C PRO A 385 -11.28 2.64 -24.03
N GLY A 386 -11.16 3.21 -25.23
CA GLY A 386 -10.39 4.43 -25.46
C GLY A 386 -8.88 4.24 -25.64
N THR A 387 -8.39 3.00 -25.74
CA THR A 387 -6.98 2.73 -26.07
C THR A 387 -6.62 3.33 -27.44
N PRO A 388 -5.53 4.13 -27.54
CA PRO A 388 -5.09 4.71 -28.80
C PRO A 388 -4.58 3.63 -29.78
N PRO A 389 -4.48 3.94 -31.08
CA PRO A 389 -3.87 3.03 -32.04
C PRO A 389 -2.46 2.61 -31.60
N GLN A 390 -2.20 1.31 -31.60
CA GLN A 390 -0.93 0.70 -31.19
C GLN A 390 -0.15 0.23 -32.41
N LEU A 391 1.16 0.09 -32.24
CA LEU A 391 2.01 -0.52 -33.27
C LEU A 391 1.71 -2.03 -33.36
N ASP A 392 1.89 -2.58 -34.56
CA ASP A 392 1.83 -4.03 -34.73
C ASP A 392 2.97 -4.68 -33.93
N ARG A 393 2.62 -5.70 -33.12
CA ARG A 393 3.56 -6.36 -32.21
C ARG A 393 4.70 -7.02 -32.97
N ASP A 394 4.38 -7.77 -34.00
CA ASP A 394 5.35 -8.63 -34.67
C ASP A 394 6.30 -7.76 -35.52
N GLU A 395 5.80 -6.70 -36.16
CA GLU A 395 6.62 -5.68 -36.82
C GLU A 395 7.52 -4.93 -35.81
N THR A 396 6.99 -4.55 -34.66
CA THR A 396 7.75 -3.82 -33.63
C THR A 396 8.87 -4.67 -33.05
N LEU A 397 8.59 -5.93 -32.71
CA LEU A 397 9.61 -6.87 -32.24
C LEU A 397 10.65 -7.15 -33.32
N THR A 398 10.25 -7.27 -34.59
CA THR A 398 11.19 -7.41 -35.71
C THR A 398 12.14 -6.23 -35.80
N ALA A 399 11.65 -5.00 -35.59
CA ALA A 399 12.49 -3.80 -35.60
C ALA A 399 13.44 -3.71 -34.40
N LEU A 400 13.01 -4.12 -33.21
CA LEU A 400 13.79 -4.10 -31.97
C LEU A 400 14.80 -5.26 -31.88
N LYS A 401 14.51 -6.38 -32.54
CA LYS A 401 15.28 -7.63 -32.44
C LYS A 401 16.79 -7.44 -32.65
N PRO A 402 17.29 -6.75 -33.71
CA PRO A 402 18.73 -6.57 -33.90
C PRO A 402 19.41 -5.89 -32.70
N LEU A 403 18.74 -4.95 -32.04
CA LEU A 403 19.28 -4.25 -30.88
C LEU A 403 19.24 -5.12 -29.61
N LEU A 404 18.12 -5.82 -29.38
CA LEU A 404 17.93 -6.68 -28.21
C LEU A 404 18.86 -7.90 -28.24
N GLU A 405 19.12 -8.48 -29.40
CA GLU A 405 19.99 -9.67 -29.55
C GLU A 405 21.49 -9.33 -29.59
N ASP A 406 21.87 -8.06 -29.80
CA ASP A 406 23.28 -7.65 -29.91
C ASP A 406 24.02 -7.76 -28.57
N ALA A 407 24.87 -8.78 -28.43
CA ALA A 407 25.64 -9.02 -27.21
C ALA A 407 26.67 -7.93 -26.87
N THR A 408 27.02 -7.07 -27.83
CA THR A 408 27.95 -5.95 -27.64
C THR A 408 27.28 -4.72 -27.06
N ARG A 409 25.95 -4.68 -27.04
CA ARG A 409 25.13 -3.59 -26.50
C ARG A 409 24.70 -3.96 -25.07
N PRO A 410 25.24 -3.31 -24.02
CA PRO A 410 24.87 -3.56 -22.64
C PRO A 410 23.39 -3.26 -22.37
N LYS A 411 22.72 -4.19 -21.69
CA LYS A 411 21.37 -3.99 -21.16
C LYS A 411 21.30 -4.16 -19.65
N ILE A 412 20.41 -3.38 -19.06
CA ILE A 412 19.98 -3.48 -17.66
C ILE A 412 18.52 -3.92 -17.67
N GLY A 413 18.14 -4.76 -16.73
CA GLY A 413 16.73 -5.03 -16.47
C GLY A 413 16.49 -5.28 -14.99
N GLN A 414 15.26 -5.61 -14.66
CA GLN A 414 14.84 -5.96 -13.31
C GLN A 414 14.05 -7.26 -13.41
N HIS A 415 14.52 -8.32 -12.76
CA HIS A 415 13.93 -9.66 -12.94
C HIS A 415 14.10 -10.24 -14.36
N GLY A 416 15.19 -9.92 -15.06
CA GLY A 416 15.37 -10.19 -16.49
C GLY A 416 15.26 -11.65 -16.92
N LYS A 417 15.41 -12.61 -16.00
CA LYS A 417 15.09 -14.02 -16.29
C LYS A 417 13.66 -14.15 -16.83
N TYR A 418 12.70 -13.43 -16.24
CA TYR A 418 11.32 -13.41 -16.68
C TYR A 418 11.19 -12.84 -18.10
N ASP A 419 11.71 -11.63 -18.33
CA ASP A 419 11.61 -10.92 -19.60
C ASP A 419 12.29 -11.68 -20.75
N MET A 420 13.46 -12.28 -20.48
CA MET A 420 14.18 -13.08 -21.45
C MET A 420 13.40 -14.33 -21.86
N HIS A 421 12.77 -15.04 -20.91
CA HIS A 421 11.93 -16.19 -21.22
C HIS A 421 10.68 -15.79 -22.01
N LEU A 422 10.06 -14.67 -21.66
CA LEU A 422 8.92 -14.13 -22.40
C LEU A 422 9.31 -13.78 -23.84
N LEU A 423 10.35 -12.97 -24.03
CA LEU A 423 10.78 -12.49 -25.35
C LEU A 423 11.25 -13.63 -26.25
N ALA A 424 11.85 -14.68 -25.69
CA ALA A 424 12.21 -15.88 -26.44
C ALA A 424 10.99 -16.57 -27.08
N ARG A 425 9.81 -16.51 -26.45
CA ARG A 425 8.56 -17.03 -27.04
C ARG A 425 8.09 -16.23 -28.25
N TYR A 426 8.51 -14.97 -28.35
CA TYR A 426 8.30 -14.12 -29.51
C TYR A 426 9.51 -14.11 -30.46
N GLY A 427 10.44 -15.05 -30.30
CA GLY A 427 11.58 -15.23 -31.20
C GLY A 427 12.66 -14.16 -31.05
N VAL A 428 12.76 -13.50 -29.90
CA VAL A 428 13.83 -12.55 -29.57
C VAL A 428 14.70 -13.14 -28.45
N ILE A 429 15.97 -13.43 -28.76
CA ILE A 429 16.94 -13.98 -27.81
C ILE A 429 17.83 -12.85 -27.29
N VAL A 430 17.45 -12.27 -26.16
CA VAL A 430 18.15 -11.11 -25.59
C VAL A 430 19.62 -11.44 -25.32
N GLY A 431 20.51 -10.66 -25.95
CA GLY A 431 21.96 -10.72 -25.74
C GLY A 431 22.46 -9.48 -25.01
N GLY A 432 23.64 -9.55 -24.40
CA GLY A 432 24.29 -8.36 -23.82
C GLY A 432 23.66 -7.89 -22.50
N TYR A 433 22.87 -8.75 -21.84
CA TYR A 433 22.34 -8.50 -20.50
C TYR A 433 23.51 -8.43 -19.50
N ARG A 434 23.74 -7.25 -18.91
CA ARG A 434 24.91 -6.98 -18.05
C ARG A 434 24.55 -6.93 -16.59
N PHE A 435 23.42 -6.32 -16.26
CA PHE A 435 23.04 -6.02 -14.89
C PHE A 435 21.56 -6.34 -14.68
N ASP A 436 21.25 -6.95 -13.53
CA ASP A 436 19.88 -7.19 -13.07
C ASP A 436 19.70 -6.51 -11.72
N THR A 437 18.81 -5.53 -11.61
CA THR A 437 18.64 -4.78 -10.37
C THR A 437 18.13 -5.64 -9.20
N MET A 438 17.59 -6.84 -9.45
CA MET A 438 17.27 -7.80 -8.38
C MET A 438 18.50 -8.59 -7.89
N LEU A 439 19.55 -8.69 -8.69
CA LEU A 439 20.78 -9.43 -8.36
C LEU A 439 21.92 -8.50 -7.94
N GLU A 440 21.89 -7.24 -8.37
CA GLU A 440 22.86 -6.22 -8.00
C GLU A 440 22.57 -5.70 -6.57
N SER A 441 23.59 -5.72 -5.73
CA SER A 441 23.57 -5.31 -4.30
C SER A 441 24.39 -4.07 -4.04
#